data_AF-E0NJY2-F1
#
_entry.id   AF-E0NJY2-F1
#
_cell.length_a   1.000
_cell.length_b   1.000
_cell.length_c   1.000
_cell.angle_alpha   90.00
_cell.angle_beta   90.00
_cell.angle_gamma   90.00
#
_symmetry.space_group_name_H-M   'P 1'
#
loop_
_entity.id
_entity.type
_entity.pdbx_description
1 polymer ?
#
loop_
_entity_poly.entity_id
_entity_poly.type
_entity_poly.pdbx_seq_one_letter_code
_entity_poly.pdbx_strand_id
1 'polypeptide(L)'
;MSQTRVVVLNETQIGEADSWNLCFQYVRYEYGDGNEENGYRFIWKRPDGTLQAARGQARIPSIADINFLIGKAIKEGWGNHDCGTLSY
;
A
#
# COMPACT_ATOMS: atom_id res chain seq x y z
N MET A 1 -11.14 3.26 22.58
CA MET A 1 -11.08 3.08 21.12
C MET A 1 -9.69 2.55 20.83
N SER A 2 -9.54 1.26 20.53
CA SER A 2 -8.20 0.72 20.29
C SER A 2 -7.68 1.29 18.96
N GLN A 3 -6.48 1.88 18.99
CA GLN A 3 -5.85 2.43 17.80
C GLN A 3 -5.38 1.26 16.93
N THR A 4 -5.96 1.11 15.72
CA THR A 4 -5.37 0.26 14.70
C THR A 4 -4.09 0.92 14.21
N ARG A 5 -2.96 0.27 14.42
CA ARG A 5 -1.66 0.73 13.94
C ARG A 5 -1.38 0.08 12.60
N VAL A 6 -0.94 0.88 11.63
CA VAL A 6 -0.51 0.36 10.33
C VAL A 6 0.99 0.44 10.23
N VAL A 7 1.65 -0.71 10.10
CA VAL A 7 3.08 -0.81 9.90
C VAL A 7 3.33 -1.08 8.41
N VAL A 8 4.14 -0.23 7.77
CA VAL A 8 4.55 -0.44 6.37
C VAL A 8 5.76 -1.37 6.37
N LEU A 9 5.60 -2.54 5.75
CA LEU A 9 6.66 -3.56 5.65
C LEU A 9 7.49 -3.35 4.38
N ASN A 10 6.82 -3.14 3.24
CA ASN A 10 7.46 -2.84 1.97
C ASN A 10 6.68 -1.76 1.22
N GLU A 11 7.38 -0.97 0.41
CA GLU A 11 6.80 0.07 -0.42
C GLU A 11 7.51 0.12 -1.77
N THR A 12 6.74 0.32 -2.84
CA THR A 12 7.26 0.73 -4.13
C THR A 12 6.44 1.89 -4.67
N GLN A 13 7.04 2.75 -5.49
CA GLN A 13 6.40 3.97 -5.99
C GLN A 13 6.63 4.19 -7.49
N ILE A 14 5.72 4.95 -8.09
CA ILE A 14 5.81 5.47 -9.46
C ILE A 14 5.56 6.98 -9.44
N GLY A 15 6.43 7.72 -10.14
CA GLY A 15 6.45 9.18 -10.23
C GLY A 15 7.83 9.77 -9.95
N GLU A 16 7.95 11.09 -10.10
CA GLU A 16 9.17 11.84 -9.85
C GLU A 16 9.22 12.38 -8.41
N ALA A 17 10.43 12.61 -7.88
CA ALA A 17 10.64 13.02 -6.49
C ALA A 17 9.89 14.31 -6.09
N ASP A 18 9.77 15.27 -7.03
CA ASP A 18 9.11 16.56 -6.81
C ASP A 18 7.62 16.58 -7.21
N SER A 19 7.05 15.41 -7.52
CA SER A 19 5.66 15.26 -7.97
C SER A 19 4.85 14.34 -7.06
N TRP A 20 3.55 14.28 -7.31
CA TRP A 20 2.67 13.31 -6.67
C TRP A 20 3.11 11.90 -7.05
N ASN A 21 3.40 11.09 -6.05
CA ASN A 21 3.86 9.72 -6.23
C ASN A 21 2.76 8.75 -5.82
N LEU A 22 2.44 7.81 -6.71
CA LEU A 22 1.56 6.71 -6.37
C LEU A 22 2.41 5.59 -5.75
N CYS A 23 2.11 5.26 -4.51
CA CYS A 23 2.81 4.24 -3.73
C CYS A 23 1.94 3.00 -3.60
N PHE A 24 2.55 1.84 -3.80
CA PHE A 24 2.00 0.53 -3.47
C PHE A 24 2.74 -0.01 -2.26
N GLN A 25 1.99 -0.27 -1.18
CA GLN A 25 2.54 -0.65 0.11
C GLN A 25 2.02 -2.02 0.53
N TYR A 26 2.93 -2.88 0.99
CA TYR A 26 2.61 -4.04 1.80
C TYR A 26 2.62 -3.61 3.27
N VAL A 27 1.50 -3.79 3.94
CA VAL A 27 1.28 -3.29 5.30
C VAL A 27 0.78 -4.39 6.22
N ARG A 28 1.06 -4.21 7.51
CA ARG A 28 0.49 -4.99 8.60
C ARG A 28 -0.41 -4.09 9.44
N TYR A 29 -1.67 -4.48 9.55
CA TYR A 29 -2.67 -3.89 10.42
C TYR A 29 -2.57 -4.57 11.77
N GLU A 30 -2.06 -3.86 12.77
CA GLU A 30 -2.04 -4.28 14.16
C GLU A 30 -3.31 -3.73 14.83
N TYR A 31 -4.27 -4.62 15.08
CA TYR A 31 -5.50 -4.30 15.81
C TYR A 31 -5.21 -4.35 17.31
N GLY A 32 -5.82 -3.45 18.08
CA GLY A 32 -5.50 -3.34 19.50
C GLY A 32 -6.05 -4.45 20.40
N ASP A 33 -6.66 -5.49 19.81
CA ASP A 33 -6.97 -6.78 20.45
C ASP A 33 -5.82 -7.79 20.32
N GLY A 34 -4.70 -7.41 19.69
CA GLY A 34 -3.54 -8.26 19.45
C GLY A 34 -3.61 -9.04 18.15
N ASN A 35 -4.67 -8.89 17.36
CA ASN A 35 -4.73 -9.46 16.02
C ASN A 35 -3.88 -8.65 15.05
N GLU A 36 -3.18 -9.35 14.16
CA GLU A 36 -2.41 -8.73 13.08
C GLU A 36 -2.90 -9.29 11.74
N GLU A 37 -3.23 -8.41 10.80
CA GLU A 37 -3.54 -8.79 9.42
C GLU A 37 -2.61 -8.10 8.46
N ASN A 38 -2.01 -8.87 7.55
CA ASN A 38 -1.23 -8.31 6.47
C ASN A 38 -2.14 -7.96 5.29
N GLY A 39 -1.70 -7.05 4.43
CA GLY A 39 -2.42 -6.72 3.21
C GLY A 39 -1.72 -5.69 2.34
N TYR A 40 -2.33 -5.40 1.20
CA TYR A 40 -1.80 -4.44 0.23
C TYR A 40 -2.68 -3.20 0.16
N ARG A 41 -2.06 -2.03 -0.04
CA ARG A 41 -2.79 -0.79 -0.28
C ARG A 41 -2.08 0.13 -1.26
N PHE A 42 -2.85 0.97 -1.92
CA PHE A 42 -2.36 2.11 -2.69
C PHE A 42 -2.53 3.39 -1.89
N ILE A 43 -1.53 4.27 -1.93
CA ILE A 43 -1.57 5.58 -1.27
C ILE A 43 -0.84 6.63 -2.11
N TRP A 44 -1.34 7.86 -2.09
CA TRP A 44 -0.65 8.98 -2.71
C TRP A 44 0.30 9.63 -1.72
N LYS A 45 1.53 9.81 -2.15
CA LYS A 45 2.56 10.58 -1.45
C LYS A 45 2.71 11.92 -2.13
N ARG A 46 2.69 12.97 -1.31
CA ARG A 46 2.85 14.35 -1.77
C ARG A 46 4.33 14.66 -2.05
N PRO A 47 4.61 15.72 -2.84
CA PRO A 47 5.98 16.20 -3.07
C PRO A 47 6.75 16.54 -1.79
N ASP A 48 6.04 16.98 -0.74
CA ASP A 48 6.62 17.29 0.58
C ASP A 48 6.99 16.03 1.39
N GLY A 49 6.82 14.83 0.81
CA GLY A 49 7.08 13.55 1.45
C GLY A 49 5.98 13.08 2.40
N THR A 50 4.94 13.88 2.63
CA THR A 50 3.82 13.49 3.50
C THR A 50 2.87 12.53 2.78
N LEU A 51 2.40 11.53 3.51
CA LEU A 51 1.44 10.56 2.99
C LEU A 51 0.03 11.15 3.06
N GLN A 52 -0.64 11.26 1.92
CA GLN A 52 -2.06 11.56 1.90
C GLN A 52 -2.84 10.26 1.99
N ALA A 53 -3.18 9.88 3.22
CA ALA A 53 -4.16 8.84 3.49
C ALA A 53 -5.54 9.31 3.02
N ALA A 54 -5.84 9.13 1.73
CA ALA A 54 -7.19 9.25 1.23
C ALA A 54 -7.99 8.10 1.84
N ARG A 55 -8.79 8.39 2.86
CA ARG A 55 -9.62 7.49 3.69
C ARG A 55 -10.18 6.26 2.93
N GLY A 56 -9.35 5.25 2.69
CA GLY A 56 -9.70 4.01 2.02
C GLY A 56 -9.89 4.05 0.50
N GLN A 57 -9.68 5.18 -0.19
CA GLN A 57 -9.89 5.26 -1.65
C GLN A 57 -8.81 6.11 -2.32
N ALA A 58 -7.86 5.45 -2.98
CA ALA A 58 -6.91 6.10 -3.87
C ALA A 58 -7.47 6.11 -5.30
N ARG A 59 -7.65 7.30 -5.88
CA ARG A 59 -7.92 7.41 -7.32
C ARG A 59 -6.63 7.05 -8.06
N ILE A 60 -6.67 5.98 -8.86
CA ILE A 60 -5.55 5.58 -9.71
C ILE A 60 -5.91 5.91 -11.16
N PRO A 61 -5.07 6.65 -11.91
CA PRO A 61 -5.42 7.12 -13.24
C PRO A 61 -5.60 6.01 -14.28
N SER A 62 -4.81 4.94 -14.17
CA SER A 62 -4.80 3.83 -15.11
C SER A 62 -4.54 2.48 -14.44
N ILE A 63 -5.16 1.43 -14.95
CA ILE A 63 -4.85 0.04 -14.56
C ILE A 63 -3.41 -0.33 -14.92
N ALA A 64 -2.83 0.32 -15.93
CA ALA A 64 -1.42 0.11 -16.29
C ALA A 64 -0.48 0.46 -15.13
N ASP A 65 -0.78 1.54 -14.39
CA ASP A 65 0.02 1.97 -13.24
C ASP A 65 -0.06 0.94 -12.09
N ILE A 66 -1.25 0.37 -11.88
CA ILE A 66 -1.50 -0.71 -10.92
C ILE A 66 -0.63 -1.91 -11.28
N ASN A 67 -0.73 -2.40 -12.52
CA ASN A 67 0.02 -3.56 -12.98
C ASN A 67 1.54 -3.35 -12.92
N PHE A 68 2.00 -2.15 -13.23
CA PHE A 68 3.42 -1.81 -13.12
C PHE A 68 3.92 -1.91 -11.67
N LEU A 69 3.19 -1.31 -10.72
CA LEU A 69 3.55 -1.35 -9.30
C LEU A 69 3.50 -2.76 -8.73
N ILE A 70 2.47 -3.54 -9.07
CA ILE A 70 2.37 -4.95 -8.69
C ILE A 70 3.54 -5.74 -9.27
N GLY A 71 3.83 -5.59 -10.57
CA GLY A 71 4.95 -6.26 -11.22
C GLY A 71 6.30 -5.92 -10.58
N LYS A 72 6.48 -4.66 -10.15
CA LYS A 72 7.67 -4.22 -9.41
C LYS A 72 7.75 -4.88 -8.03
N ALA A 73 6.64 -4.94 -7.28
CA ALA A 73 6.58 -5.63 -5.99
C ALA A 73 6.87 -7.15 -6.11
N ILE A 74 6.35 -7.80 -7.16
CA ILE A 74 6.64 -9.20 -7.47
C ILE A 74 8.12 -9.39 -7.78
N LYS A 75 8.71 -8.51 -8.60
CA LYS A 75 10.14 -8.53 -8.93
C LYS A 75 11.02 -8.33 -7.71
N GLU A 76 10.59 -7.50 -6.76
CA GLU A 76 11.26 -7.27 -5.48
C GLU A 76 11.04 -8.41 -4.46
N GLY A 77 10.20 -9.41 -4.79
CA GLY A 77 10.05 -10.65 -4.04
C GLY A 77 8.96 -10.64 -2.95
N TRP A 78 8.21 -9.55 -2.79
CA TRP A 78 7.20 -9.40 -1.73
C TRP A 78 5.77 -9.23 -2.25
N GLY A 79 5.57 -9.06 -3.56
CA GLY A 79 4.23 -8.85 -4.15
C GLY A 79 3.31 -10.08 -4.21
N ASN A 80 3.83 -11.27 -3.88
CA ASN A 80 3.10 -12.54 -3.92
C ASN A 80 2.76 -13.08 -2.52
N HIS A 81 2.89 -12.29 -1.45
CA HIS A 81 2.50 -12.74 -0.12
C HIS A 81 0.98 -12.97 -0.08
N ASP A 82 0.59 -14.19 0.29
CA ASP A 82 -0.79 -14.55 0.59
C ASP A 82 -1.14 -14.02 1.99
N CYS A 83 -2.11 -13.12 2.03
CA CYS A 83 -2.51 -12.42 3.25
C CYS A 83 -3.93 -12.81 3.69
N GLY A 84 -4.46 -13.91 3.17
CA GLY A 84 -5.80 -14.41 3.47
C GLY A 84 -6.59 -14.71 2.20
N THR A 85 -7.56 -15.61 2.34
CA THR A 85 -8.44 -16.02 1.23
C THR A 85 -9.67 -15.12 1.20
N LEU A 86 -9.93 -14.45 0.08
CA LEU A 86 -11.26 -13.88 -0.19
C LEU A 86 -12.24 -15.05 -0.36
N SER A 87 -13.03 -15.33 0.68
CA SER A 87 -14.16 -16.25 0.57
C SER A 87 -15.26 -15.55 -0.25
N TYR A 88 -15.44 -15.99 -1.49
CA TYR A 88 -16.55 -15.57 -2.35
C TYR A 88 -17.81 -16.40 -2.06
#